data_AF-A0A8C3CR33-F1
#
_entry.id   AF-A0A8C3CR33-F1
#
_cell.length_a   1.000
_cell.length_b   1.000
_cell.length_c   1.000
_cell.angle_alpha   90.00
_cell.angle_beta   90.00
_cell.angle_gamma   90.00
#
_symmetry.space_group_name_H-M   'P 1'
#
loop_
_entity.id
_entity.type
_entity.pdbx_description
1 polymer ?
#
loop_
_entity_poly.entity_id
_entity_poly.type
_entity_poly.pdbx_seq_one_letter_code
_entity_poly.pdbx_strand_id
1 'polypeptide(L)'
;MAKAGRKGCSCPGFLRKNWLLLSTVAAVLLGIGVGMLVREYGKLSNLDKFYFSFPGEVLMRMLKLIILPLIISSMITGVAALDSSVSGKIGLRAVIYYFCTTVIAVILGIVLVVTIKPGVPQTADEIDRVGSTPEVSTVDAMLDLIRNMFPENLVQACFQQYKTKREKVEATTVVDKNSSIFTEESVTSATTPEVSENKTQEYKIVGSYSDGINVLGLIVFCLVFGMVIGKMGEKGQVLVDFFNALNEATMRIVQIIMWYMPIGIVFLIAGKIIEVEDWEIFRKLGLYMATVLSGLAIHSTVILPLIYLIIVRKNPFRFAMGMAQALLTALMISSSSATLPVTFRCAEEKNFIDKRITRFVLPVGATINMDGTALYEAVAAVFIAQLNDLELDIGQIVTISVTATAASIGAAGVPQAGLVTMVIVLSAVGLPAEDVTLIIAVDWLLDRFRTMVNVLGDAFGTGIVEKLSKKELEQMDVNSEVNIVNPFALETTTLDNDETETKKSYVNGGFAVDKSDTISFTQTSQF
;
A
#
# COMPACT_ATOMS: atom_id res chain seq x y z
N MET A 1 25.96 -50.83 5.15
CA MET A 1 24.49 -50.74 5.22
C MET A 1 24.10 -49.87 6.41
N ALA A 2 23.78 -48.59 6.18
CA ALA A 2 23.20 -47.70 7.18
C ALA A 2 21.89 -47.14 6.62
N LYS A 3 20.78 -47.41 7.31
CA LYS A 3 19.42 -47.02 6.90
C LYS A 3 19.28 -45.50 6.92
N ALA A 4 19.02 -44.91 5.76
CA ALA A 4 18.54 -43.54 5.63
C ALA A 4 17.12 -43.43 6.20
N GLY A 5 16.95 -42.66 7.27
CA GLY A 5 15.63 -42.34 7.82
C GLY A 5 14.88 -41.37 6.90
N ARG A 6 13.85 -41.87 6.21
CA ARG A 6 12.83 -41.03 5.56
C ARG A 6 12.06 -40.28 6.65
N LYS A 7 12.31 -38.98 6.80
CA LYS A 7 11.38 -38.08 7.51
C LYS A 7 10.13 -37.91 6.64
N GLY A 8 9.09 -38.67 6.95
CA GLY A 8 7.76 -38.45 6.37
C GLY A 8 7.23 -37.07 6.76
N CYS A 9 6.88 -36.27 5.78
CA CYS A 9 6.21 -34.99 6.00
C CYS A 9 4.82 -35.27 6.59
N SER A 10 4.61 -34.95 7.86
CA SER A 10 3.33 -35.16 8.56
C SER A 10 2.28 -34.18 8.01
N CYS A 11 1.30 -34.68 7.24
CA CYS A 11 0.18 -33.89 6.69
C CYS A 11 -0.55 -33.02 7.73
N PRO A 12 -0.83 -33.49 8.98
CA PRO A 12 -1.46 -32.66 10.01
C PRO A 12 -0.62 -31.43 10.40
N GLY A 13 0.71 -31.56 10.40
CA GLY A 13 1.62 -30.45 10.71
C GLY A 13 1.68 -29.40 9.60
N PHE A 14 1.53 -29.83 8.34
CA PHE A 14 1.44 -28.93 7.19
C PHE A 14 0.09 -28.18 7.16
N LEU A 15 -1.01 -28.88 7.43
CA LEU A 15 -2.36 -28.31 7.50
C LEU A 15 -2.49 -27.22 8.58
N ARG A 16 -1.91 -27.45 9.78
CA ARG A 16 -1.92 -26.46 10.85
C ARG A 16 -1.08 -25.21 10.54
N LYS A 17 0.06 -25.36 9.86
CA LYS A 17 0.95 -24.22 9.53
C LYS A 17 0.40 -23.32 8.43
N ASN A 18 -0.35 -23.89 7.49
CA ASN A 18 -0.87 -23.16 6.32
C ASN A 18 -2.40 -23.01 6.36
N TRP A 19 -3.02 -23.11 7.54
CA TRP A 19 -4.48 -23.14 7.70
C TRP A 19 -5.18 -21.97 7.03
N LEU A 20 -4.72 -20.74 7.24
CA LEU A 20 -5.33 -19.52 6.70
C LEU A 20 -5.34 -19.50 5.17
N LEU A 21 -4.26 -19.99 4.56
CA LEU A 21 -4.15 -20.11 3.11
C LEU A 21 -5.10 -21.19 2.59
N LEU A 22 -5.09 -22.38 3.20
CA LEU A 22 -5.94 -23.51 2.81
C LEU A 22 -7.42 -23.15 2.96
N SER A 23 -7.80 -22.46 4.03
CA SER A 23 -9.17 -22.01 4.27
C SER A 23 -9.58 -20.93 3.27
N THR A 24 -8.70 -19.99 2.91
CA THR A 24 -8.98 -18.97 1.90
C THR A 24 -9.17 -19.58 0.51
N VAL A 25 -8.28 -20.49 0.08
CA VAL A 25 -8.43 -21.16 -1.22
C VAL A 25 -9.70 -22.01 -1.25
N ALA A 26 -9.99 -22.74 -0.18
CA ALA A 26 -11.25 -23.48 -0.06
C ALA A 26 -12.47 -22.56 -0.08
N ALA A 27 -12.41 -21.41 0.59
CA ALA A 27 -13.46 -20.39 0.60
C ALA A 27 -13.72 -19.80 -0.79
N VAL A 28 -12.66 -19.50 -1.57
CA VAL A 28 -12.83 -19.04 -2.95
C VAL A 28 -13.50 -20.11 -3.80
N LEU A 29 -13.03 -21.35 -3.76
CA LEU A 29 -13.61 -22.46 -4.53
C LEU A 29 -15.06 -22.74 -4.12
N LEU A 30 -15.35 -22.71 -2.82
CA LEU A 30 -16.71 -22.85 -2.29
C LEU A 30 -17.60 -21.68 -2.69
N GLY A 31 -17.11 -20.44 -2.62
CA GLY A 31 -17.85 -19.25 -3.04
C GLY A 31 -18.20 -19.29 -4.52
N ILE A 32 -17.26 -19.71 -5.38
CA ILE A 32 -17.51 -19.92 -6.81
C ILE A 32 -18.56 -21.03 -7.02
N GLY A 33 -18.39 -22.17 -6.36
CA GLY A 33 -19.34 -23.30 -6.46
C GLY A 33 -20.76 -22.94 -6.00
N VAL A 34 -20.88 -22.30 -4.84
CA VAL A 34 -22.17 -21.84 -4.29
C VAL A 34 -22.78 -20.76 -5.19
N GLY A 35 -22.00 -19.79 -5.64
CA GLY A 35 -22.47 -18.73 -6.54
C GLY A 35 -23.02 -19.28 -7.85
N MET A 36 -22.33 -20.24 -8.48
CA MET A 36 -22.81 -20.89 -9.71
C MET A 36 -24.07 -21.74 -9.46
N LEU A 37 -24.11 -22.53 -8.39
CA LEU A 37 -25.29 -23.34 -8.04
C LEU A 37 -26.52 -22.47 -7.78
N VAL A 38 -26.36 -21.39 -7.01
CA VAL A 38 -27.44 -20.46 -6.71
C VAL A 38 -27.88 -19.71 -7.97
N ARG A 39 -26.94 -19.35 -8.86
CA ARG A 39 -27.28 -18.72 -10.14
C ARG A 39 -28.04 -19.67 -11.09
N GLU A 40 -27.67 -20.94 -11.15
CA GLU A 40 -28.28 -21.93 -12.05
C GLU A 40 -29.66 -22.40 -11.54
N TYR A 41 -29.81 -22.60 -10.23
CA TYR A 41 -31.02 -23.19 -9.64
C TYR A 41 -31.88 -22.21 -8.84
N GLY A 42 -31.34 -21.07 -8.42
CA GLY A 42 -32.01 -20.11 -7.54
C GLY A 42 -32.50 -18.87 -8.27
N LYS A 43 -33.82 -18.72 -8.43
CA LYS A 43 -34.43 -17.42 -8.78
C LYS A 43 -34.56 -16.57 -7.52
N LEU A 44 -33.47 -15.92 -7.11
CA LEU A 44 -33.46 -14.99 -5.97
C LEU A 44 -33.99 -13.62 -6.38
N SER A 45 -34.83 -13.02 -5.54
CA SER A 45 -35.20 -11.60 -5.65
C SER A 45 -34.01 -10.71 -5.35
N ASN A 46 -34.02 -9.44 -5.80
CA ASN A 46 -32.97 -8.46 -5.48
C ASN A 46 -32.77 -8.29 -3.96
N LEU A 47 -33.86 -8.37 -3.18
CA LEU A 47 -33.79 -8.32 -1.72
C LEU A 47 -33.07 -9.55 -1.13
N ASP A 48 -33.33 -10.74 -1.67
CA ASP A 48 -32.70 -11.97 -1.19
C ASP A 48 -31.22 -12.02 -1.55
N LYS A 49 -30.84 -11.50 -2.73
CA LYS A 49 -29.43 -11.33 -3.13
C LYS A 49 -28.68 -10.40 -2.17
N PHE A 50 -29.32 -9.32 -1.71
CA PHE A 50 -28.75 -8.41 -0.71
C PHE A 50 -28.51 -9.13 0.62
N TYR A 51 -29.51 -9.86 1.14
CA TYR A 51 -29.36 -10.61 2.39
C TYR A 51 -28.34 -11.76 2.29
N PHE A 52 -28.27 -12.42 1.15
CA PHE A 52 -27.30 -13.48 0.90
C PHE A 52 -25.85 -12.97 0.99
N SER A 53 -25.59 -11.75 0.53
CA SER A 53 -24.25 -11.14 0.50
C SER A 53 -23.83 -10.51 1.84
N PHE A 54 -24.71 -10.49 2.84
CA PHE A 54 -24.50 -9.78 4.12
C PHE A 54 -23.23 -10.19 4.89
N PRO A 55 -22.86 -11.48 5.03
CA PRO A 55 -21.59 -11.85 5.66
C PRO A 55 -20.36 -11.26 4.94
N GLY A 56 -20.46 -11.11 3.61
CA GLY A 56 -19.48 -10.39 2.81
C GLY A 56 -19.42 -8.90 3.12
N GLU A 57 -20.57 -8.24 3.26
CA GLU A 57 -20.65 -6.83 3.64
C GLU A 57 -20.04 -6.59 5.04
N VAL A 58 -20.31 -7.47 6.00
CA VAL A 58 -19.74 -7.41 7.35
C VAL A 58 -18.21 -7.47 7.29
N LEU A 59 -17.64 -8.37 6.48
CA LEU A 59 -16.19 -8.42 6.26
C LEU A 59 -15.66 -7.08 5.72
N MET A 60 -16.31 -6.50 4.71
CA MET A 60 -15.90 -5.21 4.14
C MET A 60 -15.96 -4.07 5.16
N ARG A 61 -16.98 -4.04 6.03
CA ARG A 61 -17.07 -3.06 7.13
C ARG A 61 -15.95 -3.24 8.16
N MET A 62 -15.61 -4.48 8.52
CA MET A 62 -14.49 -4.78 9.43
C MET A 62 -13.15 -4.32 8.84
N LEU A 63 -12.93 -4.55 7.54
CA LEU A 63 -11.73 -4.06 6.84
C LEU A 63 -11.71 -2.52 6.78
N LYS A 64 -12.84 -1.86 6.48
CA LYS A 64 -12.91 -0.39 6.48
C LYS A 64 -12.64 0.23 7.86
N LEU A 65 -13.10 -0.42 8.93
CA LEU A 65 -12.89 0.02 10.31
C LEU A 65 -11.40 0.08 10.68
N ILE A 66 -10.61 -0.89 10.23
CA ILE A 66 -9.20 -1.00 10.64
C ILE A 66 -8.27 -0.07 9.86
N ILE A 67 -8.71 0.45 8.70
CA ILE A 67 -7.93 1.32 7.82
C ILE A 67 -7.40 2.56 8.57
N LEU A 68 -8.29 3.29 9.25
CA LEU A 68 -7.94 4.55 9.91
C LEU A 68 -6.85 4.42 11.00
N PRO A 69 -6.99 3.55 12.02
CA PRO A 69 -5.97 3.39 13.04
C PRO A 69 -4.67 2.80 12.47
N LEU A 70 -4.76 1.93 11.46
CA LEU A 70 -3.59 1.31 10.85
C LEU A 70 -2.75 2.33 10.08
N ILE A 71 -3.37 3.17 9.21
CA ILE A 71 -2.64 4.21 8.47
C ILE A 71 -1.91 5.13 9.45
N ILE A 72 -2.62 5.66 10.45
CA ILE A 72 -2.04 6.65 11.36
C ILE A 72 -0.86 6.04 12.13
N SER A 73 -1.07 4.88 12.75
CA SER A 73 -0.04 4.25 13.58
C SER A 73 1.14 3.70 12.77
N SER A 74 0.89 3.00 11.65
CA SER A 74 1.94 2.43 10.80
C SER A 74 2.75 3.51 10.08
N MET A 75 2.13 4.59 9.61
CA MET A 75 2.86 5.66 8.92
C MET A 75 3.74 6.47 9.86
N ILE A 76 3.21 6.83 11.03
CA ILE A 76 3.97 7.61 12.01
C ILE A 76 5.17 6.81 12.50
N THR A 77 4.98 5.53 12.85
CA THR A 77 6.06 4.66 13.34
C THR A 77 7.08 4.33 12.25
N GLY A 78 6.62 4.06 11.02
CA GLY A 78 7.47 3.79 9.88
C GLY A 78 8.43 4.93 9.57
N VAL A 79 7.95 6.19 9.58
CA VAL A 79 8.80 7.36 9.33
C VAL A 79 9.64 7.73 10.53
N ALA A 80 9.12 7.65 11.75
CA ALA A 80 9.86 8.00 12.96
C ALA A 80 11.09 7.09 13.19
N ALA A 81 11.01 5.81 12.78
CA ALA A 81 12.11 4.86 12.87
C ALA A 81 13.31 5.20 11.97
N LEU A 82 13.15 6.10 10.98
CA LEU A 82 14.18 6.42 9.99
C LEU A 82 15.27 7.37 10.52
N ASP A 83 15.05 8.08 11.64
CA ASP A 83 15.95 9.13 12.13
C ASP A 83 16.67 8.74 13.44
N SER A 84 17.51 7.70 13.38
CA SER A 84 18.49 7.46 14.46
C SER A 84 19.86 8.05 14.07
N SER A 85 20.36 8.91 14.95
CA SER A 85 21.45 9.89 14.80
C SER A 85 22.87 9.35 14.53
N VAL A 86 23.01 8.11 14.06
CA VAL A 86 24.31 7.51 13.68
C VAL A 86 24.30 6.96 12.23
N SER A 87 23.15 6.93 11.55
CA SER A 87 22.96 6.27 10.24
C SER A 87 22.30 7.16 9.16
N GLY A 88 22.22 8.47 9.36
CA GLY A 88 21.41 9.37 8.51
C GLY A 88 21.69 9.28 7.00
N LYS A 89 22.96 9.14 6.58
CA LYS A 89 23.32 9.01 5.15
C LYS A 89 22.98 7.63 4.56
N ILE A 90 23.20 6.56 5.32
CA ILE A 90 22.89 5.19 4.90
C ILE A 90 21.37 5.03 4.80
N GLY A 91 20.64 5.52 5.81
CA GLY A 91 19.18 5.53 5.83
C GLY A 91 18.56 6.39 4.74
N LEU A 92 19.08 7.60 4.51
CA LEU A 92 18.59 8.46 3.42
C LEU A 92 18.74 7.80 2.05
N ARG A 93 19.86 7.11 1.79
CA ARG A 93 20.06 6.36 0.54
C ARG A 93 19.05 5.22 0.38
N ALA A 94 18.76 4.50 1.46
CA ALA A 94 17.75 3.44 1.45
C ALA A 94 16.35 3.98 1.15
N VAL A 95 15.94 5.07 1.83
CA VAL A 95 14.63 5.71 1.62
C VAL A 95 14.48 6.25 0.20
N ILE A 96 15.50 6.93 -0.34
CA ILE A 96 15.49 7.41 -1.73
C ILE A 96 15.34 6.21 -2.69
N TYR A 97 16.08 5.14 -2.48
CA TYR A 97 15.96 3.92 -3.28
C TYR A 97 14.53 3.36 -3.25
N TYR A 98 13.96 3.17 -2.07
CA TYR A 98 12.60 2.62 -1.91
C TYR A 98 11.52 3.46 -2.58
N PHE A 99 11.58 4.78 -2.39
CA PHE A 99 10.63 5.68 -3.01
C PHE A 99 10.75 5.63 -4.55
N CYS A 100 11.98 5.65 -5.08
CA CYS A 100 12.21 5.58 -6.51
C CYS A 100 11.73 4.25 -7.12
N THR A 101 12.04 3.10 -6.51
CA THR A 101 11.60 1.79 -7.04
C THR A 101 10.09 1.66 -7.00
N THR A 102 9.46 2.11 -5.93
CA THR A 102 8.00 2.03 -5.75
C THR A 102 7.30 2.88 -6.81
N VAL A 103 7.74 4.13 -7.02
CA VAL A 103 7.17 5.01 -8.06
C VAL A 103 7.36 4.40 -9.46
N ILE A 104 8.52 3.82 -9.76
CA ILE A 104 8.75 3.14 -11.05
C ILE A 104 7.82 1.92 -11.21
N ALA A 105 7.58 1.16 -10.14
CA ALA A 105 6.67 0.01 -10.15
C ALA A 105 5.22 0.44 -10.43
N VAL A 106 4.77 1.53 -9.79
CA VAL A 106 3.44 2.13 -10.01
C VAL A 106 3.28 2.63 -11.44
N ILE A 107 4.26 3.38 -11.96
CA ILE A 107 4.23 3.88 -13.35
C ILE A 107 4.17 2.69 -14.33
N LEU A 108 4.97 1.65 -14.11
CA LEU A 108 4.92 0.43 -14.93
C LEU A 108 3.52 -0.21 -14.88
N GLY A 109 2.92 -0.31 -13.69
CA GLY A 109 1.58 -0.85 -13.50
C GLY A 109 0.54 -0.07 -14.31
N ILE A 110 0.53 1.26 -14.17
CA ILE A 110 -0.39 2.16 -14.90
C ILE A 110 -0.20 2.03 -16.42
N VAL A 111 1.04 2.04 -16.91
CA VAL A 111 1.32 1.89 -18.34
C VAL A 111 0.80 0.55 -18.86
N LEU A 112 1.04 -0.55 -18.15
CA LEU A 112 0.60 -1.88 -18.57
C LEU A 112 -0.93 -2.00 -18.59
N VAL A 113 -1.63 -1.55 -17.54
CA VAL A 113 -3.09 -1.68 -17.45
C VAL A 113 -3.83 -0.78 -18.44
N VAL A 114 -3.30 0.41 -18.73
CA VAL A 114 -3.87 1.32 -19.75
C VAL A 114 -3.60 0.80 -21.16
N THR A 115 -2.50 0.08 -21.38
CA THR A 115 -2.17 -0.52 -22.69
C THR A 115 -2.97 -1.80 -22.94
N ILE A 116 -3.04 -2.70 -21.95
CA ILE A 116 -3.71 -4.00 -22.09
C ILE A 116 -5.24 -3.88 -21.98
N LYS A 117 -5.72 -2.90 -21.19
CA LYS A 117 -7.14 -2.64 -20.91
C LYS A 117 -7.94 -3.89 -20.50
N PRO A 118 -7.62 -4.53 -19.35
CA PRO A 118 -8.28 -5.76 -18.93
C PRO A 118 -9.76 -5.61 -18.54
N GLY A 119 -10.24 -4.40 -18.23
CA GLY A 119 -11.63 -4.19 -17.80
C GLY A 119 -12.63 -3.93 -18.93
N VAL A 120 -12.17 -3.60 -20.15
CA VAL A 120 -13.08 -3.29 -21.28
C VAL A 120 -13.43 -4.55 -22.08
N PRO A 121 -14.66 -4.65 -22.65
CA PRO A 121 -15.01 -5.73 -23.57
C PRO A 121 -14.09 -5.69 -24.80
N GLN A 122 -13.54 -6.85 -25.23
CA GLN A 122 -12.60 -6.88 -26.38
C GLN A 122 -13.32 -6.96 -27.74
N THR A 123 -14.64 -7.06 -27.74
CA THR A 123 -15.50 -7.15 -28.92
C THR A 123 -16.18 -5.83 -29.30
N ALA A 124 -15.94 -4.74 -28.56
CA ALA A 124 -16.49 -3.44 -28.87
C ALA A 124 -15.54 -2.66 -29.79
N ASP A 125 -15.53 -3.02 -31.08
CA ASP A 125 -15.28 -2.02 -32.12
C ASP A 125 -16.48 -1.05 -32.09
N GLU A 126 -16.20 0.24 -31.93
CA GLU A 126 -17.15 1.37 -31.93
C GLU A 126 -18.41 1.22 -31.05
N ILE A 127 -18.34 1.75 -29.82
CA ILE A 127 -19.54 2.19 -29.12
C ILE A 127 -19.36 3.67 -28.80
N ASP A 128 -20.18 4.51 -29.44
CA ASP A 128 -20.43 5.89 -29.04
C ASP A 128 -20.88 5.88 -27.57
N ARG A 129 -20.00 6.36 -26.69
CA ARG A 129 -20.26 6.43 -25.25
C ARG A 129 -21.20 7.60 -24.95
N VAL A 130 -22.50 7.33 -24.99
CA VAL A 130 -23.53 8.19 -24.38
C VAL A 130 -23.55 7.92 -22.88
N GLY A 131 -22.52 8.39 -22.18
CA GLY A 131 -22.49 8.51 -20.74
C GLY A 131 -22.18 9.95 -20.39
N SER A 132 -23.08 10.63 -19.69
CA SER A 132 -22.84 11.98 -19.19
C SER A 132 -21.75 11.94 -18.13
N THR A 133 -20.48 12.04 -18.56
CA THR A 133 -19.38 12.33 -17.65
C THR A 133 -19.67 13.69 -17.01
N PRO A 134 -19.63 13.82 -15.67
CA PRO A 134 -19.64 15.15 -15.08
C PRO A 134 -18.50 15.94 -15.72
N GLU A 135 -18.78 17.15 -16.21
CA GLU A 135 -17.78 18.08 -16.75
C GLU A 135 -16.81 18.51 -15.62
N VAL A 136 -15.94 17.60 -15.19
CA VAL A 136 -14.86 17.90 -14.25
C VAL A 136 -13.64 18.20 -15.09
N SER A 137 -13.23 19.46 -15.09
CA SER A 137 -12.00 19.85 -15.76
C SER A 137 -10.81 19.19 -15.08
N THR A 138 -9.87 18.71 -15.89
CA THR A 138 -8.64 18.06 -15.42
C THR A 138 -7.85 18.91 -14.42
N VAL A 139 -7.85 20.23 -14.65
CA VAL A 139 -7.27 21.25 -13.76
C VAL A 139 -7.93 21.25 -12.38
N ASP A 140 -9.25 21.13 -12.29
CA ASP A 140 -9.95 21.15 -10.99
C ASP A 140 -9.63 19.90 -10.18
N ALA A 141 -9.55 18.73 -10.84
CA ALA A 141 -9.12 17.49 -10.21
C ALA A 141 -7.68 17.56 -9.67
N MET A 142 -6.75 18.17 -10.44
CA MET A 142 -5.38 18.41 -9.96
C MET A 142 -5.32 19.39 -8.79
N LEU A 143 -6.16 20.44 -8.79
CA LEU A 143 -6.23 21.38 -7.67
C LEU A 143 -6.86 20.73 -6.43
N ASP A 144 -7.88 19.88 -6.60
CA ASP A 144 -8.51 19.14 -5.52
C ASP A 144 -7.56 18.11 -4.90
N LEU A 145 -6.67 17.52 -5.69
CA LEU A 145 -5.59 16.67 -5.17
C LEU A 145 -4.74 17.46 -4.14
N ILE A 146 -4.29 18.66 -4.50
CA ILE A 146 -3.48 19.52 -3.62
C ILE A 146 -4.29 19.95 -2.40
N ARG A 147 -5.56 20.34 -2.57
CA ARG A 147 -6.44 20.71 -1.45
C ARG A 147 -6.62 19.55 -0.47
N ASN A 148 -6.79 18.33 -0.98
CA ASN A 148 -6.94 17.15 -0.13
C ASN A 148 -5.63 16.72 0.54
N MET A 149 -4.44 17.07 0.02
CA MET A 149 -3.17 16.87 0.72
C MET A 149 -3.07 17.68 2.02
N PHE A 150 -3.74 18.84 2.08
CA PHE A 150 -3.73 19.74 3.23
C PHE A 150 -5.17 19.99 3.74
N PRO A 151 -5.78 19.00 4.43
CA PRO A 151 -7.16 19.14 4.89
C PRO A 151 -7.29 20.28 5.90
N GLU A 152 -8.40 21.02 5.83
CA GLU A 152 -8.70 22.13 6.76
C GLU A 152 -8.86 21.63 8.21
N ASN A 153 -9.29 20.38 8.39
CA ASN A 153 -9.47 19.75 9.70
C ASN A 153 -9.11 18.26 9.65
N LEU A 154 -8.23 17.83 10.57
CA LEU A 154 -7.76 16.44 10.64
C LEU A 154 -8.85 15.45 11.04
N VAL A 155 -9.74 15.83 11.95
CA VAL A 155 -10.86 14.97 12.39
C VAL A 155 -11.86 14.80 11.25
N GLN A 156 -12.16 15.89 10.53
CA GLN A 156 -13.02 15.86 9.35
C GLN A 156 -12.42 14.98 8.23
N ALA A 157 -11.10 15.04 8.03
CA ALA A 157 -10.40 14.20 7.05
C ALA A 157 -10.57 12.69 7.30
N CYS A 158 -10.88 12.27 8.53
CA CYS A 158 -11.17 10.87 8.86
C CYS A 158 -12.47 10.35 8.24
N PHE A 159 -13.36 11.21 7.75
CA PHE A 159 -14.66 10.78 7.19
C PHE A 159 -15.16 11.62 6.00
N GLN A 160 -14.52 12.74 5.63
CA GLN A 160 -14.90 13.57 4.48
C GLN A 160 -13.70 13.96 3.61
N GLN A 161 -13.99 14.20 2.33
CA GLN A 161 -13.03 14.65 1.31
C GLN A 161 -13.57 15.87 0.54
N TYR A 162 -12.65 16.76 0.12
CA TYR A 162 -13.00 18.00 -0.59
C TYR A 162 -13.14 17.76 -2.10
N LYS A 163 -14.23 18.26 -2.68
CA LYS A 163 -14.49 18.19 -4.12
C LYS A 163 -15.03 19.51 -4.63
N THR A 164 -14.46 19.99 -5.74
CA THR A 164 -14.93 21.17 -6.44
C THR A 164 -15.87 20.83 -7.58
N LYS A 165 -16.87 21.69 -7.78
CA LYS A 165 -17.80 21.64 -8.90
C LYS A 165 -17.83 23.01 -9.56
N ARG A 166 -17.80 23.03 -10.89
CA ARG A 166 -18.07 24.26 -11.67
C ARG A 166 -19.58 24.44 -11.79
N GLU A 167 -20.06 25.55 -11.27
CA GLU A 167 -21.44 25.98 -11.47
C GLU A 167 -21.46 27.13 -12.46
N LYS A 168 -22.38 27.07 -13.44
CA LYS A 168 -22.57 28.17 -14.39
C LYS A 168 -23.22 29.32 -13.64
N VAL A 169 -22.61 30.51 -13.73
CA VAL A 169 -23.21 31.71 -13.17
C VAL A 169 -24.24 32.19 -14.18
N GLU A 170 -25.52 31.93 -13.90
CA GLU A 170 -26.58 32.53 -14.71
C GLU A 170 -26.53 34.04 -14.55
N ALA A 171 -26.33 34.75 -15.67
CA ALA A 171 -26.36 36.20 -15.69
C ALA A 171 -27.73 36.65 -15.17
N THR A 172 -27.74 37.33 -14.03
CA THR A 172 -28.96 37.88 -13.45
C THR A 172 -29.54 38.87 -14.45
N THR A 173 -30.62 38.51 -15.13
CA THR A 173 -31.42 39.48 -15.89
C THR A 173 -31.94 40.50 -14.89
N VAL A 174 -31.29 41.66 -14.85
CA VAL A 174 -31.84 42.86 -14.23
C VAL A 174 -33.10 43.19 -15.02
N VAL A 175 -34.25 42.77 -14.50
CA VAL A 175 -35.54 43.18 -15.04
C VAL A 175 -35.70 44.65 -14.69
N ASP A 176 -35.35 45.52 -15.64
CA ASP A 176 -35.76 46.92 -15.63
C ASP A 176 -37.30 46.96 -15.67
N LYS A 177 -37.91 47.00 -14.48
CA LYS A 177 -39.33 47.31 -14.31
C LYS A 177 -39.54 48.79 -14.61
N ASN A 178 -39.54 49.17 -15.88
CA ASN A 178 -40.07 50.45 -16.35
C ASN A 178 -40.31 50.37 -17.87
N SER A 179 -41.37 49.69 -18.28
CA SER A 179 -42.10 49.94 -19.53
C SER A 179 -43.40 49.15 -19.48
N SER A 180 -44.49 49.87 -19.29
CA SER A 180 -45.86 49.36 -19.35
C SER A 180 -46.35 49.39 -20.81
N ILE A 181 -47.43 48.62 -21.07
CA ILE A 181 -48.48 48.81 -22.10
C ILE A 181 -48.39 47.94 -23.40
N PHE A 182 -49.27 46.91 -23.44
CA PHE A 182 -50.00 46.26 -24.58
C PHE A 182 -49.14 45.58 -25.69
N THR A 183 -49.49 44.45 -26.34
CA THR A 183 -50.75 43.74 -26.65
C THR A 183 -50.40 42.35 -27.24
N GLU A 184 -51.28 41.36 -27.02
CA GLU A 184 -51.67 40.23 -27.89
C GLU A 184 -50.71 39.06 -28.23
N GLU A 185 -51.21 37.86 -27.89
CA GLU A 185 -50.76 36.54 -28.35
C GLU A 185 -50.85 36.42 -29.88
N SER A 186 -49.81 35.88 -30.51
CA SER A 186 -49.90 35.24 -31.83
C SER A 186 -48.81 34.19 -32.00
N VAL A 187 -49.25 32.95 -32.15
CA VAL A 187 -48.49 31.77 -32.53
C VAL A 187 -48.05 31.92 -33.99
N THR A 188 -46.75 31.94 -34.27
CA THR A 188 -46.19 31.58 -35.59
C THR A 188 -44.71 31.26 -35.49
N SER A 189 -44.37 30.00 -35.76
CA SER A 189 -43.01 29.54 -36.01
C SER A 189 -42.43 30.26 -37.22
N ALA A 190 -41.38 31.05 -37.03
CA ALA A 190 -40.55 31.57 -38.11
C ALA A 190 -39.09 31.59 -37.67
N THR A 191 -38.30 30.80 -38.37
CA THR A 191 -36.86 30.66 -38.29
C THR A 191 -36.17 31.99 -38.59
N THR A 192 -35.77 32.71 -37.55
CA THR A 192 -34.70 33.71 -37.66
C THR A 192 -33.39 33.05 -37.26
N PRO A 193 -32.30 33.19 -38.05
CA PRO A 193 -31.00 32.74 -37.60
C PRO A 193 -30.59 33.66 -36.45
N GLU A 194 -30.71 33.16 -35.22
CA GLU A 194 -30.07 33.81 -34.09
C GLU A 194 -28.57 33.89 -34.41
N VAL A 195 -28.10 35.11 -34.62
CA VAL A 195 -26.68 35.42 -34.55
C VAL A 195 -26.28 35.06 -33.13
N SER A 196 -25.72 33.86 -32.98
CA SER A 196 -25.20 33.35 -31.73
C SER A 196 -24.04 34.26 -31.32
N GLU A 197 -24.34 35.30 -30.54
CA GLU A 197 -23.33 36.04 -29.81
C GLU A 197 -22.50 35.01 -29.06
N ASN A 198 -21.19 34.96 -29.30
CA ASN A 198 -20.24 34.23 -28.46
C ASN A 198 -20.22 34.89 -27.08
N LYS A 199 -21.26 34.65 -26.27
CA LYS A 199 -21.27 35.02 -24.85
C LYS A 199 -20.38 34.03 -24.12
N THR A 200 -19.24 34.52 -23.67
CA THR A 200 -18.37 33.80 -22.74
C THR A 200 -19.20 33.41 -21.52
N GLN A 201 -19.40 32.11 -21.31
CA GLN A 201 -20.11 31.61 -20.13
C GLN A 201 -19.21 31.81 -18.91
N GLU A 202 -19.68 32.54 -17.90
CA GLU A 202 -18.96 32.66 -16.63
C GLU A 202 -19.24 31.45 -15.73
N TYR A 203 -18.18 30.89 -15.15
CA TYR A 203 -18.24 29.75 -14.24
C TYR A 203 -17.74 30.16 -12.86
N LYS A 204 -18.42 29.69 -11.81
CA LYS A 204 -17.98 29.80 -10.41
C LYS A 204 -17.58 28.42 -9.90
N ILE A 205 -16.41 28.34 -9.27
CA ILE A 205 -15.98 27.12 -8.57
C ILE A 205 -16.63 27.11 -7.19
N VAL A 206 -17.40 26.07 -6.90
CA VAL A 206 -18.01 25.83 -5.59
C VAL A 206 -17.35 24.60 -4.98
N GLY A 207 -16.83 24.74 -3.76
CA GLY A 207 -16.27 23.64 -2.99
C GLY A 207 -17.33 22.97 -2.12
N SER A 208 -17.31 21.64 -2.08
CA SER A 208 -18.19 20.83 -1.24
C SER A 208 -17.40 19.70 -0.57
N TYR A 209 -17.78 19.36 0.66
CA TYR A 209 -17.28 18.17 1.32
C TYR A 209 -18.20 16.99 0.98
N SER A 210 -17.60 15.94 0.43
CA SER A 210 -18.27 14.66 0.14
C SER A 210 -17.87 13.62 1.18
N ASP A 211 -18.77 12.68 1.46
CA ASP A 211 -18.54 11.62 2.43
C ASP A 211 -17.49 10.62 1.88
N GLY A 212 -16.56 10.21 2.74
CA GLY A 212 -15.41 9.38 2.37
C GLY A 212 -14.12 9.82 3.06
N ILE A 213 -13.29 8.85 3.48
CA ILE A 213 -12.03 9.15 4.17
C ILE A 213 -11.05 9.85 3.24
N ASN A 214 -10.56 11.02 3.62
CA ASN A 214 -9.44 11.69 2.93
C ASN A 214 -8.10 11.05 3.36
N VAL A 215 -7.82 9.87 2.79
CA VAL A 215 -6.60 9.13 3.13
C VAL A 215 -5.34 9.88 2.72
N LEU A 216 -5.37 10.60 1.60
CA LEU A 216 -4.22 11.36 1.12
C LEU A 216 -3.76 12.41 2.14
N GLY A 217 -4.69 13.21 2.67
CA GLY A 217 -4.41 14.20 3.71
C GLY A 217 -3.88 13.57 5.01
N LEU A 218 -4.45 12.44 5.42
CA LEU A 218 -3.99 11.70 6.59
C LEU A 218 -2.57 11.18 6.42
N ILE A 219 -2.24 10.65 5.25
CA ILE A 219 -0.88 10.18 4.92
C ILE A 219 0.11 11.35 4.99
N VAL A 220 -0.15 12.45 4.29
CA VAL A 220 0.75 13.62 4.27
C VAL A 220 1.00 14.13 5.67
N PHE A 221 -0.07 14.26 6.47
CA PHE A 221 0.05 14.64 7.88
C PHE A 221 0.90 13.65 8.68
N CYS A 222 0.63 12.34 8.58
CA CYS A 222 1.35 11.31 9.34
C CYS A 222 2.84 11.22 8.96
N LEU A 223 3.18 11.42 7.68
CA LEU A 223 4.57 11.46 7.23
C LEU A 223 5.33 12.63 7.85
N VAL A 224 4.75 13.84 7.81
CA VAL A 224 5.35 15.03 8.41
C VAL A 224 5.43 14.88 9.93
N PHE A 225 4.35 14.43 10.57
CA PHE A 225 4.29 14.25 12.01
C PHE A 225 5.29 13.19 12.49
N GLY A 226 5.36 12.03 11.82
CA GLY A 226 6.35 10.98 12.08
C GLY A 226 7.78 11.48 11.99
N MET A 227 8.09 12.31 10.98
CA MET A 227 9.41 12.93 10.84
C MET A 227 9.72 13.92 11.97
N VAL A 228 8.73 14.72 12.39
CA VAL A 228 8.89 15.69 13.48
C VAL A 228 9.15 14.97 14.80
N ILE A 229 8.33 13.96 15.16
CA ILE A 229 8.51 13.25 16.44
C ILE A 229 9.82 12.44 16.47
N GLY A 230 10.27 11.90 15.33
CA GLY A 230 11.57 11.24 15.22
C GLY A 230 12.73 12.20 15.53
N LYS A 231 12.61 13.48 15.11
CA LYS A 231 13.60 14.53 15.36
C LYS A 231 13.55 15.15 16.75
N MET A 232 12.47 14.93 17.51
CA MET A 232 12.32 15.49 18.86
C MET A 232 13.16 14.77 19.93
N GLY A 233 13.89 13.71 19.57
CA GLY A 233 14.74 12.95 20.49
C GLY A 233 13.92 12.30 21.62
N GLU A 234 14.41 12.38 22.86
CA GLU A 234 13.78 11.75 24.03
C GLU A 234 12.34 12.21 24.26
N LYS A 235 12.01 13.48 23.96
CA LYS A 235 10.64 13.99 24.11
C LYS A 235 9.67 13.35 23.11
N GLY A 236 10.16 12.97 21.93
CA GLY A 236 9.39 12.29 20.89
C GLY A 236 9.18 10.80 21.15
N GLN A 237 10.06 10.17 21.93
CA GLN A 237 10.06 8.72 22.15
C GLN A 237 8.74 8.21 22.74
N VAL A 238 8.14 8.94 23.69
CA VAL A 238 6.85 8.57 24.29
C VAL A 238 5.75 8.45 23.23
N LEU A 239 5.74 9.34 22.23
CA LEU A 239 4.77 9.29 21.14
C LEU A 239 5.06 8.14 20.19
N VAL A 240 6.34 7.91 19.86
CA VAL A 240 6.75 6.79 19.00
C VAL A 240 6.34 5.45 19.63
N ASP A 241 6.59 5.29 20.93
CA ASP A 241 6.21 4.08 21.68
C ASP A 241 4.69 3.89 21.74
N PHE A 242 3.94 4.97 21.95
CA PHE A 242 2.48 4.94 21.89
C PHE A 242 1.97 4.46 20.53
N PHE A 243 2.45 5.04 19.42
CA PHE A 243 2.01 4.64 18.09
C PHE A 243 2.48 3.22 17.71
N ASN A 244 3.64 2.78 18.20
CA ASN A 244 4.10 1.40 18.04
C ASN A 244 3.17 0.41 18.75
N ALA A 245 2.80 0.69 20.00
CA ALA A 245 1.86 -0.13 20.75
C ALA A 245 0.47 -0.15 20.09
N LEU A 246 0.01 1.00 19.58
CA LEU A 246 -1.25 1.10 18.83
C LEU A 246 -1.20 0.28 17.54
N ASN A 247 -0.09 0.33 16.80
CA ASN A 247 0.09 -0.45 15.58
C ASN A 247 0.04 -1.96 15.86
N GLU A 248 0.81 -2.45 16.84
CA GLU A 248 0.80 -3.86 17.23
C GLU A 248 -0.60 -4.31 17.70
N ALA A 249 -1.29 -3.50 18.50
CA ALA A 249 -2.67 -3.79 18.92
C ALA A 249 -3.63 -3.87 17.74
N THR A 250 -3.52 -2.93 16.79
CA THR A 250 -4.32 -2.90 15.56
C THR A 250 -4.06 -4.15 14.71
N MET A 251 -2.81 -4.59 14.61
CA MET A 251 -2.43 -5.82 13.89
C MET A 251 -3.00 -7.10 14.54
N ARG A 252 -3.15 -7.13 15.87
CA ARG A 252 -3.87 -8.23 16.56
C ARG A 252 -5.34 -8.26 16.19
N ILE A 253 -5.98 -7.09 16.04
CA ILE A 253 -7.36 -7.00 15.55
C ILE A 253 -7.45 -7.50 14.11
N VAL A 254 -6.50 -7.11 13.24
CA VAL A 254 -6.42 -7.64 11.86
C VAL A 254 -6.39 -9.16 11.89
N GLN A 255 -5.55 -9.78 12.73
CA GLN A 255 -5.51 -11.24 12.84
C GLN A 255 -6.88 -11.85 13.19
N ILE A 256 -7.68 -11.23 14.06
CA ILE A 256 -9.04 -11.70 14.37
C ILE A 256 -9.95 -11.61 13.13
N ILE A 257 -9.87 -10.50 12.38
CA ILE A 257 -10.63 -10.32 11.13
C ILE A 257 -10.25 -11.42 10.12
N MET A 258 -8.97 -11.80 10.06
CA MET A 258 -8.48 -12.86 9.17
C MET A 258 -9.06 -14.25 9.50
N TRP A 259 -9.50 -14.51 10.73
CA TRP A 259 -10.24 -15.73 11.06
C TRP A 259 -11.67 -15.72 10.51
N TYR A 260 -12.30 -14.56 10.43
CA TYR A 260 -13.63 -14.39 9.82
C TYR A 260 -13.56 -14.37 8.28
N MET A 261 -12.41 -13.97 7.72
CA MET A 261 -12.20 -13.77 6.30
C MET A 261 -12.65 -14.94 5.40
N PRO A 262 -12.38 -16.22 5.70
CA PRO A 262 -12.83 -17.32 4.84
C PRO A 262 -14.36 -17.37 4.69
N ILE A 263 -15.11 -17.07 5.76
CA ILE A 263 -16.57 -17.05 5.72
C ILE A 263 -17.04 -15.86 4.87
N GLY A 264 -16.50 -14.67 5.13
CA GLY A 264 -16.87 -13.47 4.37
C GLY A 264 -16.61 -13.62 2.87
N ILE A 265 -15.45 -14.19 2.48
CA ILE A 265 -15.07 -14.41 1.08
C ILE A 265 -16.06 -15.32 0.34
N VAL A 266 -16.54 -16.41 0.97
CA VAL A 266 -17.50 -17.33 0.34
C VAL A 266 -18.75 -16.58 -0.12
N PHE A 267 -19.39 -15.83 0.78
CA PHE A 267 -20.65 -15.13 0.49
C PHE A 267 -20.47 -13.93 -0.42
N LEU A 268 -19.33 -13.25 -0.30
CA LEU A 268 -18.98 -12.09 -1.09
C LEU A 268 -18.71 -12.47 -2.57
N ILE A 269 -17.96 -13.55 -2.81
CA ILE A 269 -17.74 -14.08 -4.16
C ILE A 269 -19.04 -14.67 -4.73
N ALA A 270 -19.75 -15.47 -3.93
CA ALA A 270 -21.00 -16.06 -4.36
C ALA A 270 -22.04 -14.98 -4.74
N GLY A 271 -22.18 -13.94 -3.91
CA GLY A 271 -23.06 -12.80 -4.16
C GLY A 271 -22.75 -12.09 -5.48
N LYS A 272 -21.46 -11.76 -5.71
CA LYS A 272 -21.04 -11.14 -6.98
C LYS A 272 -21.28 -12.06 -8.19
N ILE A 273 -21.04 -13.37 -8.08
CA ILE A 273 -21.31 -14.30 -9.20
C ILE A 273 -22.81 -14.39 -9.53
N ILE A 274 -23.69 -14.25 -8.54
CA ILE A 274 -25.16 -14.24 -8.72
C ILE A 274 -25.63 -12.93 -9.41
N GLU A 275 -24.91 -11.83 -9.20
CA GLU A 275 -25.17 -10.55 -9.87
C GLU A 275 -24.63 -10.51 -11.30
N VAL A 276 -23.52 -11.22 -11.56
CA VAL A 276 -22.92 -11.27 -12.89
C VAL A 276 -23.79 -12.07 -13.85
N GLU A 277 -24.27 -11.41 -14.91
CA GLU A 277 -25.05 -12.05 -15.97
C GLU A 277 -24.15 -12.69 -17.05
N ASP A 278 -22.89 -12.26 -17.19
CA ASP A 278 -22.01 -12.68 -18.29
C ASP A 278 -20.70 -13.39 -17.85
N TRP A 279 -20.36 -14.48 -18.53
CA TRP A 279 -19.09 -15.21 -18.32
C TRP A 279 -17.85 -14.40 -18.72
N GLU A 280 -18.04 -13.28 -19.41
CA GLU A 280 -16.97 -12.38 -19.80
C GLU A 280 -16.19 -11.83 -18.58
N ILE A 281 -16.81 -11.73 -17.41
CA ILE A 281 -16.11 -11.23 -16.21
C ILE A 281 -14.91 -12.09 -15.83
N PHE A 282 -14.99 -13.41 -16.02
CA PHE A 282 -13.88 -14.33 -15.73
C PHE A 282 -12.72 -14.13 -16.71
N ARG A 283 -13.03 -13.78 -17.96
CA ARG A 283 -12.03 -13.41 -18.97
C ARG A 283 -11.33 -12.11 -18.60
N LYS A 284 -12.10 -11.08 -18.19
CA LYS A 284 -11.58 -9.80 -17.69
C LYS A 284 -10.66 -10.01 -16.48
N LEU A 285 -11.07 -10.85 -15.54
CA LEU A 285 -10.29 -11.20 -14.35
C LEU A 285 -9.01 -11.97 -14.68
N GLY A 286 -9.06 -12.88 -15.66
CA GLY A 286 -7.89 -13.58 -16.18
C GLY A 286 -6.88 -12.63 -16.83
N LEU A 287 -7.35 -11.66 -17.62
CA LEU A 287 -6.49 -10.65 -18.25
C LEU A 287 -5.89 -9.68 -17.21
N TYR A 288 -6.67 -9.33 -16.18
CA TYR A 288 -6.18 -8.58 -15.02
C TYR A 288 -5.05 -9.33 -14.32
N MET A 289 -5.22 -10.61 -14.02
CA MET A 289 -4.20 -11.44 -13.39
C MET A 289 -2.93 -11.52 -14.26
N ALA A 290 -3.08 -11.70 -15.57
CA ALA A 290 -1.95 -11.68 -16.50
C ALA A 290 -1.23 -10.32 -16.53
N THR A 291 -1.97 -9.21 -16.44
CA THR A 291 -1.41 -7.85 -16.38
C THR A 291 -0.59 -7.63 -15.11
N VAL A 292 -1.11 -8.04 -13.95
CA VAL A 292 -0.37 -7.94 -12.67
C VAL A 292 0.87 -8.83 -12.71
N LEU A 293 0.74 -10.10 -13.11
CA LEU A 293 1.87 -11.04 -13.13
C LEU A 293 2.95 -10.62 -14.12
N SER A 294 2.58 -10.11 -15.30
CA SER A 294 3.54 -9.57 -16.26
C SER A 294 4.23 -8.32 -15.75
N GLY A 295 3.51 -7.41 -15.08
CA GLY A 295 4.10 -6.23 -14.43
C GLY A 295 5.10 -6.61 -13.34
N LEU A 296 4.74 -7.53 -12.45
CA LEU A 296 5.64 -8.05 -11.41
C LEU A 296 6.86 -8.75 -12.03
N ALA A 297 6.68 -9.52 -13.10
CA ALA A 297 7.77 -10.19 -13.80
C ALA A 297 8.74 -9.18 -14.44
N ILE A 298 8.22 -8.18 -15.16
CA ILE A 298 9.03 -7.13 -15.78
C ILE A 298 9.78 -6.33 -14.72
N HIS A 299 9.10 -5.93 -13.63
CA HIS A 299 9.73 -5.16 -12.57
C HIS A 299 10.87 -5.94 -11.88
N SER A 300 10.63 -7.22 -11.54
CA SER A 300 11.60 -8.06 -10.82
C SER A 300 12.75 -8.58 -11.68
N THR A 301 12.55 -8.79 -12.98
CA THR A 301 13.57 -9.38 -13.87
C THR A 301 14.29 -8.37 -14.75
N VAL A 302 13.68 -7.22 -15.04
CA VAL A 302 14.25 -6.18 -15.89
C VAL A 302 14.62 -4.95 -15.07
N ILE A 303 13.64 -4.32 -14.39
CA ILE A 303 13.84 -3.01 -13.76
C ILE A 303 14.79 -3.08 -12.55
N LEU A 304 14.47 -3.90 -11.54
CA LEU A 304 15.32 -4.01 -10.34
C LEU A 304 16.75 -4.48 -10.67
N PRO A 305 16.96 -5.51 -11.52
CA PRO A 305 18.29 -5.92 -11.96
C PRO A 305 19.04 -4.83 -12.75
N LEU A 306 18.33 -4.05 -13.57
CA LEU A 306 18.94 -2.93 -14.32
C LEU A 306 19.42 -1.82 -13.38
N ILE A 307 18.61 -1.43 -12.39
CA ILE A 307 18.99 -0.45 -11.36
C ILE A 307 20.24 -0.95 -10.60
N TYR A 308 20.23 -2.22 -10.18
CA TYR A 308 21.39 -2.83 -9.52
C TYR A 308 22.63 -2.84 -10.41
N LEU A 309 22.49 -3.18 -11.69
CA LEU A 309 23.61 -3.20 -12.64
C LEU A 309 24.20 -1.80 -12.86
N ILE A 310 23.37 -0.77 -13.00
CA ILE A 310 23.83 0.61 -13.23
C ILE A 310 24.61 1.13 -12.01
N ILE A 311 24.11 0.90 -10.79
CA ILE A 311 24.70 1.46 -9.57
C ILE A 311 25.86 0.60 -9.06
N VAL A 312 25.65 -0.71 -8.92
CA VAL A 312 26.61 -1.64 -8.32
C VAL A 312 27.65 -2.12 -9.34
N ARG A 313 27.31 -2.12 -10.64
CA ARG A 313 28.16 -2.62 -11.73
C ARG A 313 28.63 -4.06 -11.53
N LYS A 314 27.78 -4.88 -10.90
CA LYS A 314 27.96 -6.33 -10.71
C LYS A 314 26.78 -7.08 -11.33
N ASN A 315 26.95 -8.38 -11.58
CA ASN A 315 25.90 -9.21 -12.16
C ASN A 315 24.72 -9.39 -11.15
N PRO A 316 23.52 -8.84 -11.43
CA PRO A 316 22.38 -8.91 -10.53
C PRO A 316 21.80 -10.32 -10.39
N PHE A 317 21.89 -11.16 -11.41
CA PHE A 317 21.34 -12.51 -11.38
C PHE A 317 22.12 -13.44 -10.45
N ARG A 318 23.43 -13.22 -10.29
CA ARG A 318 24.22 -13.94 -9.26
C ARG A 318 23.77 -13.56 -7.86
N PHE A 319 23.51 -12.27 -7.63
CA PHE A 319 22.99 -11.78 -6.36
C PHE A 319 21.59 -12.35 -6.06
N ALA A 320 20.68 -12.33 -7.05
CA ALA A 320 19.35 -12.92 -6.92
C ALA A 320 19.39 -14.43 -6.66
N MET A 321 20.34 -15.16 -7.27
CA MET A 321 20.54 -16.59 -7.01
C MET A 321 20.96 -16.86 -5.55
N GLY A 322 21.75 -15.97 -4.94
CA GLY A 322 22.06 -16.00 -3.51
C GLY A 322 20.81 -15.85 -2.63
N MET A 323 19.82 -15.10 -3.09
CA MET A 323 18.54 -14.87 -2.41
C MET A 323 17.46 -15.93 -2.69
N ALA A 324 17.70 -16.90 -3.57
CA ALA A 324 16.67 -17.84 -4.03
C ALA A 324 15.89 -18.52 -2.89
N GLN A 325 16.58 -18.90 -1.82
CA GLN A 325 15.94 -19.53 -0.65
C GLN A 325 14.96 -18.59 0.07
N ALA A 326 15.28 -17.30 0.18
CA ALA A 326 14.38 -16.30 0.75
C ALA A 326 13.17 -16.05 -0.17
N LEU A 327 13.39 -15.94 -1.49
CA LEU A 327 12.31 -15.74 -2.47
C LEU A 327 11.32 -16.92 -2.50
N LEU A 328 11.83 -18.16 -2.48
CA LEU A 328 11.02 -19.37 -2.37
C LEU A 328 10.21 -19.39 -1.06
N THR A 329 10.83 -18.94 0.05
CA THR A 329 10.13 -18.84 1.34
C THR A 329 9.04 -17.78 1.31
N ALA A 330 9.30 -16.63 0.68
CA ALA A 330 8.35 -15.55 0.49
C ALA A 330 7.16 -15.95 -0.37
N LEU A 331 7.40 -16.69 -1.45
CA LEU A 331 6.35 -17.25 -2.28
C LEU A 331 5.47 -18.26 -1.52
N MET A 332 6.05 -19.03 -0.60
CA MET A 332 5.32 -20.02 0.19
C MET A 332 4.47 -19.38 1.30
N ILE A 333 5.05 -18.44 2.06
CA ILE A 333 4.45 -17.85 3.26
C ILE A 333 3.58 -16.61 2.93
N SER A 334 3.85 -15.94 1.81
CA SER A 334 3.13 -14.71 1.39
C SER A 334 3.21 -13.57 2.41
N SER A 335 4.35 -13.46 3.12
CA SER A 335 4.61 -12.38 4.08
C SER A 335 6.08 -11.96 4.08
N SER A 336 6.35 -10.69 3.76
CA SER A 336 7.69 -10.13 3.75
C SER A 336 8.31 -10.15 5.14
N SER A 337 7.56 -9.74 6.17
CA SER A 337 8.04 -9.71 7.55
C SER A 337 8.32 -11.11 8.12
N ALA A 338 7.51 -12.12 7.79
CA ALA A 338 7.75 -13.49 8.23
C ALA A 338 8.99 -14.14 7.56
N THR A 339 9.38 -13.65 6.39
CA THR A 339 10.54 -14.16 5.64
C THR A 339 11.86 -13.49 6.01
N LEU A 340 11.79 -12.37 6.74
CA LEU A 340 12.90 -11.53 7.10
C LEU A 340 14.12 -12.28 7.69
N PRO A 341 13.97 -13.26 8.61
CA PRO A 341 15.12 -14.01 9.14
C PRO A 341 15.88 -14.83 8.07
N VAL A 342 15.15 -15.37 7.08
CA VAL A 342 15.76 -16.12 5.96
C VAL A 342 16.44 -15.16 4.99
N THR A 343 15.84 -13.99 4.76
CA THR A 343 16.40 -12.90 3.96
C THR A 343 17.72 -12.40 4.55
N PHE A 344 17.77 -12.16 5.86
CA PHE A 344 19.00 -11.83 6.59
C PHE A 344 20.13 -12.82 6.32
N ARG A 345 19.85 -14.11 6.54
CA ARG A 345 20.86 -15.16 6.36
C ARG A 345 21.37 -15.24 4.93
N CYS A 346 20.49 -15.12 3.94
CA CYS A 346 20.89 -15.15 2.53
C CYS A 346 21.72 -13.91 2.15
N ALA A 347 21.35 -12.72 2.62
CA ALA A 347 22.08 -11.49 2.35
C ALA A 347 23.49 -11.50 2.98
N GLU A 348 23.61 -11.93 4.23
CA GLU A 348 24.88 -11.92 4.98
C GLU A 348 25.80 -13.09 4.60
N GLU A 349 25.28 -14.31 4.50
CA GLU A 349 26.12 -15.51 4.34
C GLU A 349 26.39 -15.87 2.87
N LYS A 350 25.44 -15.60 1.95
CA LYS A 350 25.59 -15.97 0.53
C LYS A 350 26.03 -14.80 -0.34
N ASN A 351 25.51 -13.61 -0.06
CA ASN A 351 25.83 -12.40 -0.81
C ASN A 351 26.90 -11.53 -0.13
N PHE A 352 27.34 -11.89 1.08
CA PHE A 352 28.41 -11.24 1.83
C PHE A 352 28.17 -9.74 2.06
N ILE A 353 26.93 -9.34 2.30
CA ILE A 353 26.58 -7.95 2.60
C ILE A 353 26.90 -7.61 4.06
N ASP A 354 27.43 -6.41 4.31
CA ASP A 354 27.77 -5.93 5.65
C ASP A 354 26.54 -5.93 6.59
N LYS A 355 26.72 -6.53 7.78
CA LYS A 355 25.65 -6.67 8.79
C LYS A 355 25.08 -5.35 9.27
N ARG A 356 25.89 -4.28 9.26
CA ARG A 356 25.45 -2.93 9.64
C ARG A 356 24.39 -2.40 8.68
N ILE A 357 24.48 -2.79 7.42
CA ILE A 357 23.52 -2.40 6.38
C ILE A 357 22.31 -3.32 6.38
N THR A 358 22.51 -4.64 6.41
CA THR A 358 21.37 -5.58 6.41
C THR A 358 20.43 -5.33 7.58
N ARG A 359 20.97 -5.08 8.77
CA ARG A 359 20.20 -4.85 10.01
C ARG A 359 19.42 -3.55 10.02
N PHE A 360 19.78 -2.60 9.17
CA PHE A 360 19.05 -1.36 9.00
C PHE A 360 18.05 -1.46 7.83
N VAL A 361 18.55 -1.84 6.65
CA VAL A 361 17.81 -1.78 5.39
C VAL A 361 16.69 -2.84 5.35
N LEU A 362 16.96 -4.11 5.69
CA LEU A 362 15.94 -5.17 5.52
C LEU A 362 14.70 -5.01 6.43
N PRO A 363 14.81 -4.68 7.73
CA PRO A 363 13.62 -4.49 8.57
C PRO A 363 12.77 -3.28 8.14
N VAL A 364 13.42 -2.20 7.72
CA VAL A 364 12.75 -0.99 7.22
C VAL A 364 12.10 -1.26 5.87
N GLY A 365 12.79 -1.94 4.95
CA GLY A 365 12.25 -2.33 3.65
C GLY A 365 11.02 -3.23 3.76
N ALA A 366 11.03 -4.19 4.69
CA ALA A 366 9.93 -5.13 4.87
C ALA A 366 8.58 -4.47 5.25
N THR A 367 8.59 -3.20 5.66
CA THR A 367 7.40 -2.40 5.92
C THR A 367 7.22 -1.27 4.90
N ILE A 368 8.29 -0.58 4.51
CA ILE A 368 8.19 0.63 3.67
C ILE A 368 8.21 0.31 2.18
N ASN A 369 9.01 -0.67 1.76
CA ASN A 369 9.31 -0.91 0.35
C ASN A 369 8.49 -2.07 -0.20
N MET A 370 7.29 -1.75 -0.68
CA MET A 370 6.37 -2.73 -1.23
C MET A 370 6.07 -2.50 -2.71
N ASP A 371 7.11 -2.57 -3.54
CA ASP A 371 7.04 -2.36 -5.00
C ASP A 371 5.91 -3.18 -5.66
N GLY A 372 5.80 -4.46 -5.30
CA GLY A 372 4.79 -5.37 -5.85
C GLY A 372 3.37 -5.04 -5.39
N THR A 373 3.21 -4.52 -4.17
CA THR A 373 1.91 -4.06 -3.66
C THR A 373 1.48 -2.78 -4.38
N ALA A 374 2.39 -1.81 -4.55
CA ALA A 374 2.10 -0.55 -5.23
C ALA A 374 1.72 -0.76 -6.70
N LEU A 375 2.46 -1.62 -7.42
CA LEU A 375 2.12 -1.99 -8.81
C LEU A 375 0.72 -2.62 -8.89
N TYR A 376 0.42 -3.56 -7.99
CA TYR A 376 -0.87 -4.23 -7.93
C TYR A 376 -2.02 -3.28 -7.63
N GLU A 377 -1.86 -2.36 -6.69
CA GLU A 377 -2.84 -1.34 -6.35
C GLU A 377 -3.14 -0.43 -7.53
N ALA A 378 -2.10 0.02 -8.23
CA ALA A 378 -2.27 0.85 -9.42
C ALA A 378 -3.00 0.11 -10.55
N VAL A 379 -2.62 -1.14 -10.84
CA VAL A 379 -3.26 -1.96 -11.88
C VAL A 379 -4.73 -2.26 -11.51
N ALA A 380 -5.00 -2.60 -10.27
CA ALA A 380 -6.34 -2.90 -9.80
C ALA A 380 -7.25 -1.68 -9.81
N ALA A 381 -6.79 -0.52 -9.33
CA ALA A 381 -7.62 0.69 -9.33
C ALA A 381 -8.07 1.07 -10.75
N VAL A 382 -7.16 1.02 -11.71
CA VAL A 382 -7.50 1.28 -13.12
C VAL A 382 -8.37 0.16 -13.71
N PHE A 383 -8.13 -1.10 -13.35
CA PHE A 383 -8.98 -2.22 -13.78
C PHE A 383 -10.43 -2.06 -13.29
N ILE A 384 -10.64 -1.67 -12.03
CA ILE A 384 -11.98 -1.44 -11.46
C ILE A 384 -12.67 -0.25 -12.13
N ALA A 385 -11.93 0.82 -12.43
CA ALA A 385 -12.47 1.93 -13.21
C ALA A 385 -12.93 1.47 -14.61
N GLN A 386 -12.10 0.68 -15.31
CA GLN A 386 -12.44 0.11 -16.61
C GLN A 386 -13.64 -0.85 -16.54
N LEU A 387 -13.79 -1.59 -15.44
CA LEU A 387 -14.89 -2.54 -15.24
C LEU A 387 -16.23 -1.84 -15.02
N ASN A 388 -16.22 -0.64 -14.46
CA ASN A 388 -17.40 0.22 -14.24
C ASN A 388 -17.64 1.22 -15.37
N ASP A 389 -16.96 1.07 -16.51
CA ASP A 389 -17.02 2.01 -17.65
C ASP A 389 -16.70 3.47 -17.27
N LEU A 390 -15.92 3.67 -16.22
CA LEU A 390 -15.48 4.98 -15.77
C LEU A 390 -14.18 5.36 -16.50
N GLU A 391 -14.23 6.46 -17.24
CA GLU A 391 -13.03 7.07 -17.81
C GLU A 391 -12.26 7.81 -16.71
N LEU A 392 -10.98 7.44 -16.54
CA LEU A 392 -10.11 8.10 -15.58
C LEU A 392 -9.47 9.32 -16.23
N ASP A 393 -9.63 10.46 -15.58
CA ASP A 393 -8.87 11.66 -15.92
C ASP A 393 -7.39 11.53 -15.51
N ILE A 394 -6.53 12.31 -16.16
CA ILE A 394 -5.11 12.44 -15.82
C ILE A 394 -4.94 12.79 -14.33
N GLY A 395 -5.79 13.67 -13.79
CA GLY A 395 -5.77 14.00 -12.36
C GLY A 395 -5.98 12.77 -11.49
N GLN A 396 -6.97 11.93 -11.82
CA GLN A 396 -7.25 10.68 -11.09
C GLN A 396 -6.13 9.66 -11.24
N ILE A 397 -5.48 9.56 -12.41
CA ILE A 397 -4.32 8.67 -12.62
C ILE A 397 -3.15 9.10 -11.72
N VAL A 398 -2.88 10.41 -11.62
CA VAL A 398 -1.85 10.92 -10.71
C VAL A 398 -2.22 10.65 -9.25
N THR A 399 -3.50 10.86 -8.88
CA THR A 399 -4.00 10.52 -7.54
C THR A 399 -3.78 9.03 -7.24
N ILE A 400 -4.16 8.12 -8.14
CA ILE A 400 -3.91 6.67 -8.00
C ILE A 400 -2.41 6.42 -7.83
N SER A 401 -1.55 7.06 -8.62
CA SER A 401 -0.11 6.85 -8.56
C SER A 401 0.48 7.25 -7.20
N VAL A 402 0.12 8.43 -6.70
CA VAL A 402 0.62 8.96 -5.42
C VAL A 402 0.05 8.16 -4.26
N THR A 403 -1.26 7.88 -4.29
CA THR A 403 -1.94 7.14 -3.22
C THR A 403 -1.49 5.69 -3.16
N ALA A 404 -1.27 5.00 -4.28
CA ALA A 404 -0.73 3.63 -4.29
C ALA A 404 0.70 3.59 -3.75
N THR A 405 1.55 4.55 -4.13
CA THR A 405 2.93 4.66 -3.58
C THR A 405 2.91 4.87 -2.07
N ALA A 406 2.00 5.69 -1.56
CA ALA A 406 1.94 5.97 -0.13
C ALA A 406 1.24 4.86 0.66
N ALA A 407 0.17 4.28 0.11
CA ALA A 407 -0.54 3.15 0.68
C ALA A 407 0.35 1.91 0.77
N SER A 408 1.25 1.70 -0.20
CA SER A 408 2.22 0.60 -0.14
C SER A 408 3.23 0.73 1.01
N ILE A 409 3.57 1.95 1.44
CA ILE A 409 4.41 2.17 2.63
C ILE A 409 3.63 1.78 3.90
N GLY A 410 2.31 1.98 3.88
CA GLY A 410 1.41 1.75 5.02
C GLY A 410 0.88 0.33 5.10
N ALA A 411 1.08 -0.47 4.05
CA ALA A 411 0.80 -1.87 4.05
C ALA A 411 1.76 -2.58 5.02
N ALA A 412 1.22 -3.32 5.98
CA ALA A 412 2.05 -4.16 6.82
C ALA A 412 2.56 -5.38 6.01
N GLY A 413 3.76 -5.88 6.31
CA GLY A 413 4.37 -7.03 5.60
C GLY A 413 3.72 -8.38 5.92
N VAL A 414 2.41 -8.39 6.15
CA VAL A 414 1.58 -9.55 6.46
C VAL A 414 0.74 -9.96 5.24
N PRO A 415 0.28 -11.23 5.17
CA PRO A 415 -0.52 -11.69 4.04
C PRO A 415 -1.79 -10.84 3.87
N GLN A 416 -2.18 -10.60 2.62
CA GLN A 416 -3.41 -9.90 2.25
C GLN A 416 -3.53 -8.44 2.74
N ALA A 417 -2.46 -7.85 3.29
CA ALA A 417 -2.46 -6.43 3.67
C ALA A 417 -2.79 -5.50 2.49
N GLY A 418 -2.40 -5.90 1.27
CA GLY A 418 -2.69 -5.19 0.03
C GLY A 418 -4.18 -5.00 -0.29
N LEU A 419 -5.07 -5.83 0.27
CA LEU A 419 -6.51 -5.67 0.07
C LEU A 419 -7.09 -4.52 0.89
N VAL A 420 -6.57 -4.32 2.10
CA VAL A 420 -6.97 -3.21 2.98
C VAL A 420 -6.53 -1.88 2.36
N THR A 421 -5.30 -1.85 1.85
CA THR A 421 -4.74 -0.68 1.18
C THR A 421 -5.29 -0.44 -0.21
N MET A 422 -5.85 -1.45 -0.88
CA MET A 422 -6.63 -1.23 -2.12
C MET A 422 -7.86 -0.32 -1.90
N VAL A 423 -8.58 -0.54 -0.79
CA VAL A 423 -9.77 0.26 -0.46
C VAL A 423 -9.39 1.73 -0.26
N ILE A 424 -8.20 2.00 0.26
CA ILE A 424 -7.64 3.35 0.37
C ILE A 424 -7.51 4.00 -1.00
N VAL A 425 -6.84 3.32 -1.94
CA VAL A 425 -6.57 3.86 -3.28
C VAL A 425 -7.88 4.11 -4.04
N LEU A 426 -8.83 3.18 -3.98
CA LEU A 426 -10.14 3.35 -4.63
C LEU A 426 -10.95 4.51 -4.04
N SER A 427 -10.96 4.64 -2.71
CA SER A 427 -11.71 5.71 -2.03
C SER A 427 -11.15 7.08 -2.38
N ALA A 428 -9.82 7.21 -2.51
CA ALA A 428 -9.15 8.47 -2.85
C ALA A 428 -9.49 9.00 -4.25
N VAL A 429 -9.93 8.14 -5.17
CA VAL A 429 -10.42 8.55 -6.49
C VAL A 429 -11.94 8.45 -6.66
N GLY A 430 -12.66 8.07 -5.58
CA GLY A 430 -14.11 7.95 -5.59
C GLY A 430 -14.65 6.75 -6.36
N LEU A 431 -13.85 5.68 -6.49
CA LEU A 431 -14.27 4.42 -7.13
C LEU A 431 -15.03 3.52 -6.13
N PRO A 432 -15.99 2.71 -6.62
CA PRO A 432 -16.78 1.81 -5.77
C PRO A 432 -15.90 0.72 -5.15
N ALA A 433 -15.74 0.76 -3.83
CA ALA A 433 -14.93 -0.22 -3.09
C ALA A 433 -15.56 -1.63 -3.03
N GLU A 434 -16.85 -1.77 -3.37
CA GLU A 434 -17.51 -3.07 -3.46
C GLU A 434 -16.99 -3.96 -4.59
N ASP A 435 -16.24 -3.43 -5.56
CA ASP A 435 -15.69 -4.25 -6.65
C ASP A 435 -14.29 -4.81 -6.35
N VAL A 436 -13.67 -4.39 -5.24
CA VAL A 436 -12.47 -5.07 -4.67
C VAL A 436 -12.74 -6.56 -4.48
N THR A 437 -14.00 -6.89 -4.21
CA THR A 437 -14.50 -8.26 -4.02
C THR A 437 -14.12 -9.22 -5.14
N LEU A 438 -14.14 -8.77 -6.39
CA LEU A 438 -13.73 -9.54 -7.56
C LEU A 438 -12.24 -9.86 -7.53
N ILE A 439 -11.43 -8.92 -7.05
CA ILE A 439 -9.98 -9.06 -6.93
C ILE A 439 -9.61 -10.00 -5.79
N ILE A 440 -10.36 -9.98 -4.67
CA ILE A 440 -10.12 -10.88 -3.52
C ILE A 440 -10.07 -12.36 -3.95
N ALA A 441 -10.90 -12.74 -4.93
CA ALA A 441 -10.95 -14.12 -5.44
C ALA A 441 -9.63 -14.60 -6.06
N VAL A 442 -8.84 -13.69 -6.65
CA VAL A 442 -7.56 -14.01 -7.30
C VAL A 442 -6.35 -13.55 -6.50
N ASP A 443 -6.55 -12.69 -5.49
CA ASP A 443 -5.47 -12.09 -4.71
C ASP A 443 -4.61 -13.13 -3.98
N TRP A 444 -5.18 -14.26 -3.54
CA TRP A 444 -4.42 -15.32 -2.87
C TRP A 444 -3.23 -15.85 -3.71
N LEU A 445 -3.32 -15.76 -5.05
CA LEU A 445 -2.25 -16.14 -5.96
C LEU A 445 -1.30 -14.95 -6.20
N LEU A 446 -1.86 -13.78 -6.47
CA LEU A 446 -1.10 -12.56 -6.76
C LEU A 446 -0.24 -12.14 -5.58
N ASP A 447 -0.77 -12.20 -4.36
CA ASP A 447 -0.10 -11.84 -3.09
C ASP A 447 1.24 -12.55 -2.90
N ARG A 448 1.36 -13.80 -3.38
CA ARG A 448 2.61 -14.57 -3.30
C ARG A 448 3.71 -13.97 -4.16
N PHE A 449 3.36 -13.60 -5.39
CA PHE A 449 4.29 -12.96 -6.31
C PHE A 449 4.59 -11.53 -5.86
N ARG A 450 3.60 -10.79 -5.33
CA ARG A 450 3.79 -9.47 -4.71
C ARG A 450 4.83 -9.53 -3.59
N THR A 451 4.64 -10.45 -2.65
CA THR A 451 5.58 -10.69 -1.54
C THR A 451 6.97 -11.02 -2.06
N MET A 452 7.09 -11.90 -3.06
CA MET A 452 8.38 -12.26 -3.64
C MET A 452 9.11 -11.05 -4.25
N VAL A 453 8.38 -10.16 -4.95
CA VAL A 453 8.95 -8.93 -5.53
C VAL A 453 9.36 -7.95 -4.43
N ASN A 454 8.55 -7.76 -3.38
CA ASN A 454 8.88 -6.88 -2.26
C ASN A 454 10.20 -7.32 -1.58
N VAL A 455 10.31 -8.61 -1.24
CA VAL A 455 11.53 -9.18 -0.63
C VAL A 455 12.74 -9.06 -1.56
N LEU A 456 12.55 -9.20 -2.88
CA LEU A 456 13.62 -9.02 -3.85
C LEU A 456 14.07 -7.56 -3.95
N GLY A 457 13.13 -6.61 -3.93
CA GLY A 457 13.40 -5.17 -3.91
C GLY A 457 14.26 -4.78 -2.70
N ASP A 458 13.92 -5.27 -1.52
CA ASP A 458 14.68 -5.05 -0.28
C ASP A 458 16.08 -5.64 -0.37
N ALA A 459 16.19 -6.86 -0.89
CA ALA A 459 17.45 -7.54 -1.06
C ALA A 459 18.38 -6.75 -1.99
N PHE A 460 17.90 -6.33 -3.16
CA PHE A 460 18.70 -5.47 -4.05
C PHE A 460 19.05 -4.13 -3.40
N GLY A 461 18.14 -3.57 -2.60
CA GLY A 461 18.38 -2.38 -1.80
C GLY A 461 19.60 -2.51 -0.89
N THR A 462 19.78 -3.65 -0.22
CA THR A 462 20.97 -3.86 0.63
C THR A 462 22.28 -3.76 -0.14
N GLY A 463 22.37 -4.37 -1.33
CA GLY A 463 23.58 -4.33 -2.14
C GLY A 463 23.84 -2.97 -2.80
N ILE A 464 22.78 -2.23 -3.14
CA ILE A 464 22.89 -0.86 -3.65
C ILE A 464 23.37 0.09 -2.55
N VAL A 465 22.74 0.05 -1.38
CA VAL A 465 23.09 0.90 -0.24
C VAL A 465 24.51 0.59 0.26
N GLU A 466 24.94 -0.68 0.22
CA GLU A 466 26.32 -1.07 0.52
C GLU A 466 27.32 -0.43 -0.43
N LYS A 467 27.08 -0.53 -1.75
CA LYS A 467 27.98 0.09 -2.72
C LYS A 467 28.09 1.60 -2.52
N LEU A 468 26.97 2.26 -2.28
CA LEU A 468 26.92 3.71 -2.08
C LEU A 468 27.54 4.13 -0.74
N SER A 469 27.52 3.26 0.27
CA SER A 469 27.95 3.56 1.64
C SER A 469 29.33 3.05 2.03
N LYS A 470 30.15 2.70 1.03
CA LYS A 470 31.49 2.14 1.27
C LYS A 470 32.39 3.06 2.10
N LYS A 471 32.36 4.37 1.87
CA LYS A 471 33.19 5.34 2.62
C LYS A 471 32.77 5.44 4.08
N GLU A 472 31.47 5.40 4.34
CA GLU A 472 30.92 5.45 5.69
C GLU A 472 31.22 4.15 6.46
N LEU A 473 31.15 2.99 5.80
CA LEU A 473 31.56 1.72 6.40
C LEU A 473 33.06 1.70 6.77
N GLU A 474 33.92 2.16 5.86
CA GLU A 474 35.37 2.26 6.10
C GLU A 474 35.69 3.20 7.28
N GLN A 475 34.97 4.32 7.41
CA GLN A 475 35.11 5.23 8.55
C GLN A 475 34.66 4.60 9.88
N MET A 476 33.59 3.80 9.87
CA MET A 476 33.13 3.08 11.05
C MET A 476 34.14 2.03 11.51
N ASP A 477 34.83 1.37 10.57
CA ASP A 477 35.89 0.40 10.88
C ASP A 477 37.08 1.09 11.55
N VAL A 478 37.55 2.21 10.99
CA VAL A 478 38.67 3.00 11.56
C VAL A 478 38.34 3.51 12.96
N ASN A 479 37.15 4.06 13.20
CA ASN A 479 36.76 4.53 14.52
C ASN A 479 36.62 3.38 15.54
N SER A 480 36.23 2.19 15.08
CA SER A 480 36.14 1.01 15.95
C SER A 480 37.54 0.53 16.35
N GLU A 481 38.50 0.49 15.41
CA GLU A 481 39.89 0.13 15.69
C GLU A 481 40.59 1.15 16.60
N VAL A 482 40.38 2.45 16.39
CA VAL A 482 40.95 3.51 17.25
C VAL A 482 40.42 3.41 18.68
N ASN A 483 39.13 3.10 18.87
CA ASN A 483 38.55 2.88 20.21
C ASN A 483 39.06 1.60 20.89
N ILE A 484 39.46 0.58 20.12
CA ILE A 484 40.06 -0.66 20.66
C ILE A 484 41.53 -0.45 21.02
N VAL A 485 42.27 0.32 20.21
CA VAL A 485 43.71 0.56 20.40
C VAL A 485 44.00 1.61 21.46
N ASN A 486 43.06 2.53 21.74
CA ASN A 486 43.26 3.54 22.78
C ASN A 486 42.01 3.72 23.67
N PRO A 487 41.81 2.85 24.68
CA PRO A 487 40.68 2.90 25.61
C PRO A 487 40.61 4.19 26.47
N PHE A 488 41.65 5.03 26.41
CA PHE A 488 41.83 6.23 27.24
C PHE A 488 41.98 7.54 26.44
N ALA A 489 41.81 7.54 25.11
CA ALA A 489 41.98 8.76 24.28
C ALA A 489 40.78 9.71 24.28
N LEU A 490 39.86 9.60 25.24
CA LEU A 490 38.72 10.50 25.39
C LEU A 490 38.96 11.45 26.56
N GLU A 491 39.99 12.29 26.47
CA GLU A 491 40.12 13.51 27.25
C GLU A 491 41.28 14.33 26.68
N THR A 492 40.99 15.30 25.80
CA THR A 492 41.72 16.57 25.60
C THR A 492 41.34 17.21 24.25
N THR A 493 40.11 17.72 24.12
CA THR A 493 39.84 18.89 23.26
C THR A 493 38.47 19.48 23.61
N THR A 494 38.37 20.10 24.78
CA THR A 494 37.48 21.23 25.04
C THR A 494 38.09 22.01 26.19
N LEU A 495 39.02 22.91 25.89
CA LEU A 495 39.32 24.03 26.76
C LEU A 495 38.21 25.06 26.56
N ASP A 496 37.62 25.44 27.69
CA ASP A 496 36.90 26.67 28.00
C ASP A 496 35.58 26.95 27.28
N ASN A 497 34.48 26.48 27.88
CA ASN A 497 33.56 27.38 28.60
C ASN A 497 32.56 26.59 29.44
N ASP A 498 32.28 27.16 30.60
CA ASP A 498 31.52 26.65 31.73
C ASP A 498 30.08 26.17 31.46
N GLU A 499 29.66 25.32 32.40
CA GLU A 499 28.30 25.08 32.91
C GLU A 499 27.51 23.82 32.47
N THR A 500 27.61 22.81 33.35
CA THR A 500 26.54 21.94 33.90
C THR A 500 25.60 21.19 32.93
N GLU A 501 25.80 19.87 32.79
CA GLU A 501 24.95 18.85 33.42
C GLU A 501 25.35 17.41 33.02
N THR A 502 25.14 16.50 33.95
CA THR A 502 25.56 15.10 34.04
C THR A 502 25.24 14.19 32.84
N LYS A 503 26.27 13.63 32.18
CA LYS A 503 26.16 12.49 31.26
C LYS A 503 26.13 11.15 32.03
N LYS A 504 25.05 10.39 31.91
CA LYS A 504 25.02 8.95 32.22
C LYS A 504 25.50 8.16 30.99
N SER A 505 26.52 7.36 31.20
CA SER A 505 27.08 6.39 30.24
C SER A 505 26.08 5.25 29.99
N TYR A 506 25.73 5.00 28.73
CA TYR A 506 25.03 3.80 28.29
C TYR A 506 26.05 2.77 27.78
N VAL A 507 26.08 1.61 28.43
CA VAL A 507 26.87 0.43 28.04
C VAL A 507 26.14 -0.33 26.94
N ASN A 508 26.85 -0.63 25.85
CA ASN A 508 26.40 -1.44 24.72
C ASN A 508 25.87 -2.81 25.18
N GLY A 509 24.60 -3.09 24.86
CA GLY A 509 23.97 -4.40 25.02
C GLY A 509 24.54 -5.42 24.02
N GLY A 510 25.63 -6.07 24.40
CA GLY A 510 26.07 -7.33 23.80
C GLY A 510 25.53 -8.50 24.60
N PHE A 511 24.74 -9.37 23.96
CA PHE A 511 24.34 -10.66 24.52
C PHE A 511 25.59 -11.50 24.82
N ALA A 512 25.91 -11.67 26.11
CA ALA A 512 26.82 -12.71 26.59
C ALA A 512 26.01 -13.98 26.82
N VAL A 513 26.35 -15.03 26.05
CA VAL A 513 25.87 -16.40 26.29
C VAL A 513 26.65 -16.93 27.47
N ASP A 514 26.03 -16.98 28.65
CA ASP A 514 26.65 -17.60 29.81
C ASP A 514 26.30 -19.10 29.87
N LYS A 515 27.34 -19.92 29.82
CA LYS A 515 27.29 -21.38 30.01
C LYS A 515 27.76 -21.65 31.43
N SER A 516 26.82 -21.79 32.37
CA SER A 516 27.07 -22.57 33.58
C SER A 516 25.76 -23.01 34.21
N ASP A 517 25.54 -24.32 34.17
CA ASP A 517 24.63 -25.04 35.03
C ASP A 517 24.99 -24.79 36.49
N THR A 518 24.07 -24.18 37.26
CA THR A 518 23.87 -24.58 38.66
C THR A 518 22.49 -24.14 39.14
N ILE A 519 21.70 -25.16 39.47
CA ILE A 519 20.43 -25.06 40.19
C ILE A 519 20.74 -24.62 41.63
N SER A 520 20.15 -23.52 42.08
CA SER A 520 19.97 -23.27 43.51
C SER A 520 18.61 -22.63 43.78
N PHE A 521 17.74 -23.39 44.44
CA PHE A 521 16.53 -22.93 45.08
C PHE A 521 16.86 -22.00 46.25
N THR A 522 16.19 -20.84 46.32
CA THR A 522 15.89 -20.18 47.60
C THR A 522 14.52 -19.50 47.50
N GLN A 523 13.57 -20.01 48.29
CA GLN A 523 12.42 -19.26 48.80
C GLN A 523 12.96 -18.03 49.57
N THR A 524 12.29 -16.88 49.53
CA THR A 524 11.25 -16.45 50.50
C THR A 524 11.00 -14.93 50.37
N SER A 525 9.72 -14.57 50.49
CA SER A 525 9.19 -13.36 51.15
C SER A 525 8.99 -12.04 50.39
N GLN A 526 7.71 -11.73 50.18
CA GLN A 526 6.98 -10.48 50.48
C GLN A 526 7.65 -9.14 50.14
N PHE A 527 7.12 -8.43 49.14
CA PHE A 527 6.10 -7.37 49.28
C PHE A 527 5.40 -7.12 47.94
#